data_AF-A0A415MD16-F1
#
_entry.id   AF-A0A415MD16-F1
#
_cell.length_a   1.000
_cell.length_b   1.000
_cell.length_c   1.000
_cell.angle_alpha   90.00
_cell.angle_beta   90.00
_cell.angle_gamma   90.00
#
_symmetry.space_group_name_H-M   'P 1'
#
loop_
_entity.id
_entity.type
_entity.pdbx_description
1 polymer ?
#
loop_
_entity_poly.entity_id
_entity_poly.type
_entity_poly.pdbx_seq_one_letter_code
_entity_poly.pdbx_strand_id
1 'polypeptide(L)'
;MGIMHTKAERTEKVKEIKAENEKKVKEVRAKKKELDAEVKKKAKQVAADGKKRRAGITFRLVMLAIVPVIVMVLGLITTTIFSLKSGLEEEAMDGLELLSGAVQSSYEDIKGNYEYKNGKLFKGGEELTIKPAALDIYVKNSKNDVQVTLTYGTKRVLTTLTDNKGARLTGTDISSEVWDVVKTGKTYRDTNYKVDGKRYCAVYVPLKDNNQVVGCVFAGQPTSDITNYIMQKVGTMLIVSAVVLILVGIVATFIAQSISKSIKRASVSVTKVAGGDLTVEVDKTVLKRQDEIGDMGRALETLIIKLREIVGSLAKSATDLGESGNSIDSMASQSSVAAGEISTAVEEISKGAVSQAEDIETATNEIMTMGEQITQIVNNIADLTKTSKNMEEAESASQDTMIELSDAVQRTTDAVARIAKQIETTNESVDKIGNAASLIADIASQTSLLSLNASIESARAGEAGKGFAVVASEIQKLSSQSDSTASKIQEIITDLQNDSKETLEVMRSTEVLVREQYEKLAATKERFKEVGNGINVSKRGTDVIKGNAQVCDSSRVTVVDVISNLSAISEENAASTQQTTSSMQELNATINILAETAAKVKEVSDQLNEDMKYFKM
;
A
#
# COMPACT_ATOMS: atom_id res chain seq x y z
N MET A 1 -28.11 6.96 -13.10
CA MET A 1 -28.78 5.84 -12.40
C MET A 1 -27.78 4.70 -12.23
N GLY A 2 -26.89 4.81 -11.23
CA GLY A 2 -26.08 3.69 -10.75
C GLY A 2 -26.77 3.11 -9.53
N ILE A 3 -26.97 1.80 -9.51
CA ILE A 3 -27.74 1.08 -8.49
C ILE A 3 -27.11 1.35 -7.12
N MET A 4 -27.76 2.22 -6.32
CA MET A 4 -27.43 2.43 -4.91
C MET A 4 -27.75 1.14 -4.17
N HIS A 5 -26.75 0.30 -3.93
CA HIS A 5 -26.94 -0.81 -3.02
C HIS A 5 -27.16 -0.28 -1.61
N THR A 6 -28.33 -0.61 -1.06
CA THR A 6 -28.78 -0.18 0.26
C THR A 6 -27.82 -0.69 1.35
N LYS A 7 -27.77 -0.02 2.51
CA LYS A 7 -26.96 -0.41 3.67
C LYS A 7 -27.20 -1.89 4.08
N ALA A 8 -28.40 -2.42 3.80
CA ALA A 8 -28.77 -3.82 3.97
C ALA A 8 -27.99 -4.76 3.03
N GLU A 9 -27.93 -4.48 1.73
CA GLU A 9 -27.22 -5.30 0.73
C GLU A 9 -25.70 -5.30 0.94
N ARG A 10 -25.12 -4.19 1.42
CA ARG A 10 -23.69 -4.15 1.82
C ARG A 10 -23.43 -5.04 3.03
N THR A 11 -24.33 -5.05 4.01
CA THR A 11 -24.20 -5.88 5.22
C THR A 11 -24.35 -7.37 4.88
N GLU A 12 -25.21 -7.69 3.91
CA GLU A 12 -25.42 -9.04 3.41
C GLU A 12 -24.22 -9.57 2.63
N LYS A 13 -23.63 -8.77 1.73
CA LYS A 13 -22.37 -9.10 1.04
C LYS A 13 -21.20 -9.30 1.99
N VAL A 14 -21.08 -8.47 3.04
CA VAL A 14 -20.04 -8.65 4.07
C VAL A 14 -20.24 -9.96 4.84
N LYS A 15 -21.49 -10.33 5.16
CA LYS A 15 -21.78 -11.65 5.76
C LYS A 15 -21.45 -12.81 4.82
N GLU A 16 -21.72 -12.66 3.53
CA GLU A 16 -21.41 -13.67 2.51
C GLU A 16 -19.91 -13.89 2.35
N ILE A 17 -19.13 -12.80 2.25
CA ILE A 17 -17.65 -12.85 2.16
C ILE A 17 -17.06 -13.44 3.44
N LYS A 18 -17.59 -13.07 4.61
CA LYS A 18 -17.12 -13.61 5.90
C LYS A 18 -17.42 -15.11 6.02
N ALA A 19 -18.58 -15.56 5.55
CA ALA A 19 -18.94 -16.98 5.50
C ALA A 19 -18.08 -17.76 4.47
N GLU A 20 -17.76 -17.16 3.32
CA GLU A 20 -16.88 -17.76 2.32
C GLU A 20 -15.43 -17.86 2.80
N ASN A 21 -14.93 -16.83 3.48
CA ASN A 21 -13.60 -16.85 4.10
C ASN A 21 -13.54 -17.87 5.25
N GLU A 22 -14.55 -17.96 6.12
CA GLU A 22 -14.61 -19.02 7.14
C GLU A 22 -14.60 -20.42 6.52
N LYS A 23 -15.29 -20.61 5.39
CA LYS A 23 -15.33 -21.88 4.66
C LYS A 23 -13.95 -22.22 4.08
N LYS A 24 -13.26 -21.25 3.46
CA LYS A 24 -11.88 -21.41 2.95
C LYS A 24 -10.88 -21.68 4.07
N VAL A 25 -10.98 -20.99 5.21
CA VAL A 25 -10.13 -21.23 6.40
C VAL A 25 -10.38 -22.64 6.95
N LYS A 26 -11.63 -23.11 6.99
CA LYS A 26 -11.95 -24.49 7.37
C LYS A 26 -11.39 -25.53 6.38
N GLU A 27 -11.46 -25.27 5.08
CA GLU A 27 -10.85 -26.14 4.05
C GLU A 27 -9.33 -26.19 4.16
N VAL A 28 -8.66 -25.06 4.37
CA VAL A 28 -7.20 -24.99 4.56
C VAL A 28 -6.80 -25.72 5.84
N ARG A 29 -7.52 -25.53 6.95
CA ARG A 29 -7.29 -26.27 8.20
C ARG A 29 -7.54 -27.77 8.06
N ALA A 30 -8.54 -28.17 7.27
CA ALA A 30 -8.82 -29.58 6.98
C ALA A 30 -7.68 -30.20 6.13
N LYS A 31 -7.23 -29.52 5.07
CA LYS A 31 -6.08 -29.93 4.27
C LYS A 31 -4.79 -30.00 5.08
N LYS A 32 -4.54 -29.04 5.98
CA LYS A 32 -3.39 -29.08 6.92
C LYS A 32 -3.47 -30.30 7.84
N LYS A 33 -4.64 -30.61 8.40
CA LYS A 33 -4.85 -31.83 9.19
C LYS A 33 -4.63 -33.12 8.39
N GLU A 34 -5.10 -33.17 7.15
CA GLU A 34 -4.84 -34.32 6.25
C GLU A 34 -3.36 -34.47 5.94
N LEU A 35 -2.68 -33.38 5.61
CA LEU A 35 -1.24 -33.37 5.33
C LEU A 35 -0.43 -33.77 6.56
N ASP A 36 -0.75 -33.24 7.74
CA ASP A 36 -0.12 -33.62 9.01
C ASP A 36 -0.37 -35.09 9.36
N ALA A 37 -1.58 -35.60 9.07
CA ALA A 37 -1.91 -37.02 9.25
C ALA A 37 -1.14 -37.90 8.25
N GLU A 38 -0.98 -37.46 7.01
CA GLU A 38 -0.23 -38.18 5.97
C GLU A 38 1.27 -38.16 6.26
N VAL A 39 1.82 -37.04 6.74
CA VAL A 39 3.21 -36.92 7.21
C VAL A 39 3.44 -37.80 8.42
N LYS A 40 2.55 -37.80 9.42
CA LYS A 40 2.63 -38.74 10.56
C LYS A 40 2.48 -40.19 10.14
N LYS A 41 1.63 -40.50 9.16
CA LYS A 41 1.42 -41.84 8.61
C LYS A 41 2.68 -42.30 7.87
N LYS A 42 3.28 -41.48 7.01
CA LYS A 42 4.56 -41.75 6.33
C LYS A 42 5.72 -41.86 7.33
N ALA A 43 5.78 -41.00 8.34
CA ALA A 43 6.78 -41.11 9.41
C ALA A 43 6.64 -42.41 10.22
N LYS A 44 5.40 -42.84 10.54
CA LYS A 44 5.12 -44.15 11.14
C LYS A 44 5.43 -45.31 10.20
N GLN A 45 5.20 -45.17 8.90
CA GLN A 45 5.47 -46.18 7.89
C GLN A 45 6.98 -46.37 7.67
N VAL A 46 7.75 -45.28 7.65
CA VAL A 46 9.23 -45.29 7.67
C VAL A 46 9.75 -45.92 8.98
N ALA A 47 9.13 -45.63 10.12
CA ALA A 47 9.47 -46.27 11.39
C ALA A 47 9.09 -47.77 11.44
N ALA A 48 8.00 -48.18 10.77
CA ALA A 48 7.52 -49.56 10.71
C ALA A 48 8.33 -50.42 9.72
N ASP A 49 8.77 -49.87 8.59
CA ASP A 49 9.64 -50.56 7.63
C ASP A 49 11.04 -50.87 8.20
N GLY A 50 11.45 -50.17 9.26
CA GLY A 50 12.64 -50.48 10.05
C GLY A 50 12.63 -51.85 10.75
N LYS A 51 11.48 -52.57 10.80
CA LYS A 51 11.37 -53.90 11.41
C LYS A 51 11.68 -55.07 10.48
N LYS A 52 11.84 -54.87 9.17
CA LYS A 52 12.41 -55.91 8.30
C LYS A 52 13.92 -55.94 8.57
N ARG A 53 14.39 -56.90 9.39
CA ARG A 53 15.82 -57.17 9.66
C ARG A 53 16.55 -57.54 8.36
N ARG A 54 16.85 -56.53 7.53
CA ARG A 54 17.97 -56.58 6.60
C ARG A 54 19.22 -56.59 7.44
N ALA A 55 20.16 -57.48 7.13
CA ALA A 55 21.46 -57.52 7.77
C ALA A 55 22.02 -56.10 7.91
N GLY A 56 22.29 -55.67 9.15
CA GLY A 56 22.76 -54.32 9.44
C GLY A 56 24.05 -54.01 8.69
N ILE A 57 24.33 -52.72 8.47
CA ILE A 57 25.55 -52.26 7.79
C ILE A 57 26.79 -52.90 8.43
N THR A 58 26.78 -53.09 9.74
CA THR A 58 27.84 -53.79 10.48
C THR A 58 28.08 -55.22 9.98
N PHE A 59 27.01 -56.02 9.87
CA PHE A 59 27.09 -57.39 9.40
C PHE A 59 27.57 -57.48 7.95
N ARG A 60 27.10 -56.59 7.07
CA ARG A 60 27.50 -56.59 5.66
C ARG A 60 28.98 -56.24 5.50
N LEU A 61 29.48 -55.23 6.21
CA LEU A 61 30.89 -54.84 6.15
C LEU A 61 31.81 -55.96 6.69
N VAL A 62 31.41 -56.63 7.78
CA VAL A 62 32.17 -57.76 8.33
C VAL A 62 32.18 -58.94 7.36
N MET A 63 31.05 -59.29 6.75
CA MET A 63 31.00 -60.37 5.76
C MET A 63 31.82 -60.06 4.50
N LEU A 64 31.85 -58.80 4.06
CA LEU A 64 32.63 -58.37 2.90
C LEU A 64 34.14 -58.50 3.14
N ALA A 65 34.60 -58.39 4.39
CA ALA A 65 36.00 -58.60 4.77
C ALA A 65 36.36 -60.07 4.98
N ILE A 66 35.47 -60.88 5.57
CA ILE A 66 35.77 -62.27 5.96
C ILE A 66 35.65 -63.24 4.77
N VAL A 67 34.63 -63.09 3.91
CA VAL A 67 34.36 -64.04 2.82
C VAL A 67 35.54 -64.18 1.84
N PRO A 68 36.19 -63.10 1.36
CA PRO A 68 37.35 -63.21 0.47
C PRO A 68 38.54 -63.94 1.13
N VAL A 69 38.75 -63.73 2.44
CA VAL A 69 39.83 -64.37 3.20
C VAL A 69 39.59 -65.87 3.33
N ILE A 70 38.35 -66.29 3.58
CA ILE A 70 37.99 -67.72 3.62
C ILE A 70 38.27 -68.38 2.27
N VAL A 71 37.84 -67.75 1.17
CA VAL A 71 38.07 -68.27 -0.19
C VAL A 71 39.56 -68.38 -0.50
N MET A 72 40.36 -67.36 -0.14
CA MET A 72 41.80 -67.36 -0.33
C MET A 72 42.50 -68.47 0.49
N VAL A 73 42.11 -68.66 1.75
CA VAL A 73 42.64 -69.72 2.62
C VAL A 73 42.35 -71.11 2.05
N LEU A 74 41.12 -71.37 1.61
CA LEU A 74 40.75 -72.66 1.01
C LEU A 74 41.53 -72.92 -0.29
N GLY A 75 41.73 -71.89 -1.11
CA GLY A 75 42.59 -71.96 -2.30
C GLY A 75 44.04 -72.33 -1.96
N LEU A 76 44.65 -71.66 -0.99
CA LEU A 76 46.04 -71.93 -0.59
C LEU A 76 46.24 -73.33 0.01
N ILE A 77 45.28 -73.81 0.81
CA ILE A 77 45.35 -75.16 1.40
C ILE A 77 45.28 -76.22 0.30
N THR A 78 44.35 -76.07 -0.65
CA THR A 78 44.18 -77.05 -1.75
C THR A 78 45.40 -77.11 -2.65
N THR A 79 46.00 -75.97 -3.02
CA THR A 79 47.23 -75.95 -3.83
C THR A 79 48.42 -76.56 -3.10
N THR A 80 48.53 -76.34 -1.78
CA THR A 80 49.63 -76.87 -0.98
C THR A 80 49.55 -78.39 -0.83
N ILE A 81 48.36 -78.95 -0.58
CA ILE A 81 48.16 -80.40 -0.49
C ILE A 81 48.56 -81.08 -1.82
N PHE A 82 48.12 -80.51 -2.94
CA PHE A 82 48.44 -81.04 -4.27
C PHE A 82 49.95 -81.03 -4.51
N SER A 83 50.61 -79.90 -4.29
CA SER A 83 52.05 -79.73 -4.49
C SER A 83 52.90 -80.64 -3.60
N LEU A 84 52.54 -80.78 -2.31
CA LEU A 84 53.25 -81.67 -1.38
C LEU A 84 53.11 -83.13 -1.78
N LYS A 85 51.91 -83.55 -2.19
CA LYS A 85 51.65 -84.94 -2.57
C LYS A 85 52.42 -85.32 -3.82
N SER A 86 52.33 -84.51 -4.88
CA SER A 86 53.06 -84.78 -6.12
C SER A 86 54.57 -84.77 -5.91
N GLY A 87 55.09 -83.80 -5.15
CA GLY A 87 56.53 -83.69 -4.90
C GLY A 87 57.10 -84.85 -4.07
N LEU A 88 56.39 -85.28 -3.01
CA LEU A 88 56.85 -86.39 -2.15
C LEU A 88 56.73 -87.75 -2.83
N GLU A 89 55.70 -87.97 -3.66
CA GLU A 89 55.57 -89.21 -4.43
C GLU A 89 56.69 -89.33 -5.47
N GLU A 90 57.05 -88.23 -6.14
CA GLU A 90 58.15 -88.18 -7.13
C GLU A 90 59.52 -88.41 -6.47
N GLU A 91 59.81 -87.74 -5.35
CA GLU A 91 61.05 -87.93 -4.59
C GLU A 91 61.18 -89.38 -4.05
N ALA A 92 60.07 -89.97 -3.60
CA ALA A 92 60.05 -91.37 -3.18
C ALA A 92 60.33 -92.33 -4.36
N MET A 93 59.75 -92.10 -5.54
CA MET A 93 59.98 -92.93 -6.73
C MET A 93 61.45 -92.93 -7.15
N ASP A 94 62.07 -91.76 -7.24
CA ASP A 94 63.46 -91.65 -7.69
C ASP A 94 64.44 -92.26 -6.67
N GLY A 95 64.18 -92.08 -5.38
CA GLY A 95 64.95 -92.72 -4.31
C GLY A 95 64.84 -94.25 -4.34
N LEU A 96 63.65 -94.80 -4.61
CA LEU A 96 63.43 -96.24 -4.72
C LEU A 96 64.07 -96.84 -5.97
N GLU A 97 64.10 -96.11 -7.09
CA GLU A 97 64.78 -96.58 -8.30
C GLU A 97 66.31 -96.64 -8.11
N LEU A 98 66.90 -95.62 -7.48
CA LEU A 98 68.31 -95.63 -7.10
C LEU A 98 68.64 -96.81 -6.18
N LEU A 99 67.79 -97.08 -5.19
CA LEU A 99 67.99 -98.22 -4.29
C LEU A 99 67.88 -99.56 -5.03
N SER A 100 66.87 -99.71 -5.88
CA SER A 100 66.68 -100.91 -6.70
C SER A 100 67.87 -101.15 -7.62
N GLY A 101 68.39 -100.08 -8.24
CA GLY A 101 69.60 -100.14 -9.06
C GLY A 101 70.86 -100.51 -8.26
N ALA A 102 71.04 -99.95 -7.05
CA ALA A 102 72.18 -100.29 -6.19
C ALA A 102 72.16 -101.77 -5.75
N VAL A 103 70.98 -102.31 -5.46
CA VAL A 103 70.78 -103.73 -5.15
C VAL A 103 71.01 -104.58 -6.40
N GLN A 104 70.51 -104.17 -7.57
CA GLN A 104 70.77 -104.89 -8.82
C GLN A 104 72.27 -104.99 -9.11
N SER A 105 72.98 -103.86 -9.07
CA SER A 105 74.42 -103.79 -9.36
C SER A 105 75.27 -104.64 -8.42
N SER A 106 74.90 -104.73 -7.13
CA SER A 106 75.68 -105.53 -6.17
C SER A 106 75.60 -107.04 -6.43
N TYR A 107 74.48 -107.51 -6.98
CA TYR A 107 74.35 -108.91 -7.39
C TYR A 107 74.86 -109.14 -8.82
N GLU A 108 74.93 -108.12 -9.68
CA GLU A 108 75.57 -108.20 -11.00
C GLU A 108 77.08 -108.44 -10.91
N ASP A 109 77.76 -107.86 -9.90
CA ASP A 109 79.22 -107.94 -9.72
C ASP A 109 79.75 -109.37 -9.41
N ILE A 110 78.86 -110.28 -9.00
CA ILE A 110 79.18 -111.70 -8.78
C ILE A 110 79.30 -112.41 -10.15
N LYS A 111 80.47 -112.97 -10.46
CA LYS A 111 80.76 -113.62 -11.76
C LYS A 111 80.00 -114.94 -11.94
N GLY A 112 79.34 -115.10 -13.10
CA GLY A 112 78.67 -116.33 -13.54
C GLY A 112 77.17 -116.15 -13.80
N ASN A 113 76.52 -117.17 -14.39
CA ASN A 113 75.11 -117.09 -14.76
C ASN A 113 74.18 -117.39 -13.56
N TYR A 114 72.99 -116.83 -13.56
CA TYR A 114 71.94 -117.15 -12.61
C TYR A 114 71.35 -118.54 -12.90
N GLU A 115 71.19 -119.34 -11.86
CA GLU A 115 70.56 -120.65 -11.95
C GLU A 115 69.64 -120.88 -10.76
N TYR A 116 68.38 -121.25 -11.02
CA TYR A 116 67.41 -121.56 -9.98
C TYR A 116 67.16 -123.07 -9.92
N LYS A 117 67.65 -123.72 -8.85
CA LYS A 117 67.54 -125.17 -8.64
C LYS A 117 67.14 -125.46 -7.20
N ASN A 118 66.20 -126.40 -7.02
CA ASN A 118 65.70 -126.85 -5.71
C ASN A 118 65.25 -125.71 -4.77
N GLY A 119 64.57 -124.70 -5.32
CA GLY A 119 64.03 -123.59 -4.54
C GLY A 119 65.07 -122.52 -4.15
N LYS A 120 66.33 -122.66 -4.59
CA LYS A 120 67.46 -121.82 -4.22
C LYS A 120 68.02 -121.12 -5.46
N LEU A 121 68.46 -119.88 -5.28
CA LEU A 121 69.05 -119.07 -6.35
C LEU A 121 70.56 -119.10 -6.25
N PHE A 122 71.21 -119.49 -7.33
CA PHE A 122 72.67 -119.52 -7.46
C PHE A 122 73.12 -118.52 -8.53
N LYS A 123 74.34 -118.00 -8.38
CA LYS A 123 75.05 -117.29 -9.44
C LYS A 123 76.51 -117.72 -9.46
N GLY A 124 76.98 -118.24 -10.59
CA GLY A 124 78.36 -118.69 -10.74
C GLY A 124 78.84 -119.79 -9.78
N GLY A 125 77.89 -120.54 -9.19
CA GLY A 125 78.16 -121.58 -8.19
C GLY A 125 77.95 -121.12 -6.73
N GLU A 126 77.83 -119.82 -6.45
CA GLU A 126 77.48 -119.31 -5.11
C GLU A 126 75.97 -119.26 -4.90
N GLU A 127 75.48 -119.77 -3.77
CA GLU A 127 74.06 -119.69 -3.40
C GLU A 127 73.74 -118.32 -2.81
N LEU A 128 73.00 -117.49 -3.55
CA LEU A 128 72.54 -116.17 -3.09
C LEU A 128 71.52 -116.27 -1.95
N THR A 129 70.80 -117.40 -1.86
CA THR A 129 69.78 -117.65 -0.83
C THR A 129 70.31 -118.14 0.51
N ILE A 130 71.63 -118.37 0.68
CA ILE A 130 72.24 -118.87 1.94
C ILE A 130 71.98 -117.94 3.13
N LYS A 131 71.95 -116.62 2.90
CA LYS A 131 71.70 -115.62 3.94
C LYS A 131 70.60 -114.66 3.47
N PRO A 132 69.31 -114.97 3.77
CA PRO A 132 68.20 -114.07 3.48
C PRO A 132 68.39 -112.64 4.03
N ALA A 133 69.13 -112.51 5.14
CA ALA A 133 69.47 -111.24 5.78
C ALA A 133 70.45 -110.36 4.96
N ALA A 134 71.00 -110.83 3.85
CA ALA A 134 71.88 -110.02 3.00
C ALA A 134 71.18 -108.77 2.44
N LEU A 135 69.87 -108.86 2.15
CA LEU A 135 69.08 -107.69 1.73
C LEU A 135 68.85 -106.67 2.85
N ASP A 136 68.97 -107.06 4.12
CA ASP A 136 68.67 -106.18 5.24
C ASP A 136 69.64 -104.99 5.32
N ILE A 137 70.85 -105.14 4.76
CA ILE A 137 71.86 -104.07 4.69
C ILE A 137 71.32 -102.85 3.93
N TYR A 138 70.49 -103.06 2.91
CA TYR A 138 69.92 -101.99 2.08
C TYR A 138 68.78 -101.23 2.76
N VAL A 139 68.21 -101.78 3.84
CA VAL A 139 67.02 -101.21 4.50
C VAL A 139 67.27 -100.81 5.96
N LYS A 140 68.27 -101.37 6.63
CA LYS A 140 68.52 -101.19 8.08
C LYS A 140 68.68 -99.74 8.55
N ASN A 141 69.19 -98.85 7.68
CA ASN A 141 69.38 -97.43 7.98
C ASN A 141 68.40 -96.52 7.22
N SER A 142 67.36 -97.08 6.58
CA SER A 142 66.36 -96.28 5.88
C SER A 142 65.39 -95.64 6.88
N LYS A 143 65.22 -94.31 6.82
CA LYS A 143 64.27 -93.57 7.67
C LYS A 143 62.80 -93.79 7.28
N ASN A 144 62.56 -94.34 6.09
CA ASN A 144 61.25 -94.42 5.46
C ASN A 144 60.73 -95.86 5.30
N ASP A 145 61.20 -96.77 6.17
CA ASP A 145 60.80 -98.20 6.19
C ASP A 145 60.82 -98.86 4.80
N VAL A 146 61.87 -98.55 4.02
CA VAL A 146 62.00 -99.05 2.65
C VAL A 146 62.20 -100.56 2.68
N GLN A 147 61.59 -101.26 1.72
CA GLN A 147 61.60 -102.69 1.59
C GLN A 147 62.21 -103.08 0.25
N VAL A 148 63.01 -104.15 0.20
CA VAL A 148 63.69 -104.62 -1.00
C VAL A 148 63.41 -106.10 -1.23
N THR A 149 63.24 -106.49 -2.48
CA THR A 149 63.09 -107.90 -2.89
C THR A 149 63.92 -108.19 -4.13
N LEU A 150 64.55 -109.36 -4.17
CA LEU A 150 65.11 -109.95 -5.38
C LEU A 150 64.23 -111.11 -5.83
N THR A 151 63.84 -111.13 -7.09
CA THR A 151 63.05 -112.21 -7.69
C THR A 151 63.86 -113.00 -8.71
N TYR A 152 63.43 -114.23 -8.97
CA TYR A 152 63.81 -115.02 -10.14
C TYR A 152 62.54 -115.45 -10.85
N GLY A 153 62.38 -115.03 -12.10
CA GLY A 153 61.07 -114.94 -12.73
C GLY A 153 60.12 -114.10 -11.88
N THR A 154 58.94 -114.65 -11.64
CA THR A 154 57.92 -114.05 -10.79
C THR A 154 58.13 -114.29 -9.29
N LYS A 155 58.96 -115.26 -8.89
CA LYS A 155 59.07 -115.68 -7.49
C LYS A 155 60.03 -114.79 -6.71
N ARG A 156 59.58 -114.29 -5.55
CA ARG A 156 60.42 -113.60 -4.57
C ARG A 156 61.38 -114.59 -3.93
N VAL A 157 62.67 -114.47 -4.21
CA VAL A 157 63.69 -115.41 -3.69
C VAL A 157 64.40 -114.85 -2.47
N LEU A 158 64.63 -113.55 -2.45
CA LEU A 158 65.10 -112.82 -1.27
C LEU A 158 64.17 -111.63 -1.07
N THR A 159 63.76 -111.36 0.17
CA THR A 159 62.89 -110.22 0.45
C THR A 159 63.08 -109.72 1.88
N THR A 160 62.91 -108.42 2.07
CA THR A 160 62.71 -107.81 3.39
C THR A 160 61.23 -107.60 3.69
N LEU A 161 60.36 -107.65 2.66
CA LEU A 161 58.92 -107.58 2.85
C LEU A 161 58.45 -108.71 3.77
N THR A 162 57.69 -108.33 4.80
CA THR A 162 57.08 -109.25 5.77
C THR A 162 55.57 -109.24 5.65
N ASP A 163 54.95 -110.37 6.00
CA ASP A 163 53.51 -110.46 6.17
C ASP A 163 53.07 -109.77 7.48
N ASN A 164 51.75 -109.72 7.70
CA ASN A 164 51.17 -109.16 8.93
C ASN A 164 51.57 -109.89 10.24
N LYS A 165 52.26 -111.04 10.17
CA LYS A 165 52.81 -111.79 11.31
C LYS A 165 54.34 -111.67 11.43
N GLY A 166 54.98 -110.87 10.56
CA GLY A 166 56.43 -110.65 10.55
C GLY A 166 57.24 -111.70 9.78
N ALA A 167 56.61 -112.66 9.11
CA ALA A 167 57.30 -113.65 8.28
C ALA A 167 57.63 -113.07 6.90
N ARG A 168 58.83 -113.32 6.38
CA ARG A 168 59.24 -112.81 5.06
C ARG A 168 58.38 -113.43 3.95
N LEU A 169 57.97 -112.61 2.99
CA LEU A 169 57.17 -113.01 1.82
C LEU A 169 57.95 -113.82 0.77
N THR A 170 58.99 -114.55 1.18
CA THR A 170 59.81 -115.39 0.30
C THR A 170 58.96 -116.53 -0.29
N GLY A 171 59.16 -116.82 -1.57
CA GLY A 171 58.43 -117.85 -2.32
C GLY A 171 57.10 -117.39 -2.92
N THR A 172 56.61 -116.21 -2.55
CA THR A 172 55.42 -115.60 -3.16
C THR A 172 55.72 -115.05 -4.55
N ASP A 173 54.71 -114.95 -5.40
CA ASP A 173 54.84 -114.38 -6.74
C ASP A 173 54.55 -112.87 -6.76
N ILE A 174 55.29 -112.12 -7.59
CA ILE A 174 54.93 -110.75 -7.95
C ILE A 174 53.70 -110.76 -8.86
N SER A 175 53.00 -109.62 -8.99
CA SER A 175 51.84 -109.56 -9.87
C SER A 175 52.25 -109.78 -11.33
N SER A 176 51.36 -110.40 -12.11
CA SER A 176 51.58 -110.60 -13.55
C SER A 176 51.75 -109.27 -14.29
N GLU A 177 51.07 -108.22 -13.84
CA GLU A 177 51.19 -106.86 -14.38
C GLU A 177 52.60 -106.29 -14.25
N VAL A 178 53.25 -106.48 -13.09
CA VAL A 178 54.64 -106.07 -12.89
C VAL A 178 55.57 -106.89 -13.78
N TRP A 179 55.40 -108.22 -13.80
CA TRP A 179 56.27 -109.09 -14.58
C TRP A 179 56.19 -108.85 -16.09
N ASP A 180 54.98 -108.55 -16.61
CA ASP A 180 54.76 -108.28 -18.03
C ASP A 180 55.51 -107.05 -18.52
N VAL A 181 55.68 -106.03 -17.67
CA VAL A 181 56.49 -104.84 -17.97
C VAL A 181 57.97 -105.16 -17.82
N VAL A 182 58.36 -105.76 -16.69
CA VAL A 182 59.77 -105.92 -16.34
C VAL A 182 60.49 -106.94 -17.23
N LYS A 183 59.80 -108.00 -17.70
CA LYS A 183 60.37 -108.99 -18.65
C LYS A 183 60.79 -108.37 -19.99
N THR A 184 60.24 -107.22 -20.36
CA THR A 184 60.64 -106.46 -21.57
C THR A 184 61.90 -105.62 -21.37
N GLY A 185 62.46 -105.61 -20.15
CA GLY A 185 63.64 -104.84 -19.78
C GLY A 185 63.36 -103.40 -19.37
N LYS A 186 62.11 -103.03 -19.06
CA LYS A 186 61.71 -101.70 -18.57
C LYS A 186 61.44 -101.69 -17.05
N THR A 187 61.70 -100.56 -16.40
CA THR A 187 61.34 -100.33 -14.99
C THR A 187 59.83 -100.14 -14.84
N TYR A 188 59.22 -100.77 -13.84
CA TYR A 188 57.83 -100.53 -13.45
C TYR A 188 57.80 -99.61 -12.22
N ARG A 189 56.97 -98.57 -12.28
CA ARG A 189 56.75 -97.59 -11.19
C ARG A 189 55.26 -97.52 -10.85
N ASP A 190 54.94 -97.52 -9.57
CA ASP A 190 53.57 -97.33 -9.09
C ASP A 190 53.59 -96.66 -7.70
N THR A 191 52.95 -95.50 -7.57
CA THR A 191 52.91 -94.73 -6.32
C THR A 191 51.97 -95.33 -5.28
N ASN A 192 51.23 -96.39 -5.63
CA ASN A 192 50.20 -96.96 -4.78
C ASN A 192 50.04 -98.48 -4.97
N TYR A 193 51.17 -99.17 -5.11
CA TYR A 193 51.22 -100.61 -5.29
C TYR A 193 50.88 -101.36 -4.00
N LYS A 194 50.06 -102.42 -4.09
CA LYS A 194 49.60 -103.16 -2.92
C LYS A 194 50.37 -104.47 -2.73
N VAL A 195 51.01 -104.62 -1.57
CA VAL A 195 51.68 -105.84 -1.13
C VAL A 195 51.15 -106.24 0.24
N ASP A 196 50.59 -107.45 0.34
CA ASP A 196 50.04 -108.03 1.58
C ASP A 196 49.13 -107.07 2.40
N GLY A 197 48.30 -106.29 1.70
CA GLY A 197 47.38 -105.34 2.35
C GLY A 197 47.93 -103.93 2.56
N LYS A 198 49.25 -103.74 2.56
CA LYS A 198 49.92 -102.43 2.68
C LYS A 198 50.16 -101.80 1.31
N ARG A 199 50.09 -100.47 1.24
CA ARG A 199 50.31 -99.69 0.02
C ARG A 199 51.71 -99.09 0.04
N TYR A 200 52.40 -99.23 -1.08
CA TYR A 200 53.77 -98.80 -1.27
C TYR A 200 53.86 -97.92 -2.51
N CYS A 201 54.68 -96.88 -2.43
CA CYS A 201 55.43 -96.42 -3.57
C CYS A 201 56.38 -97.58 -3.94
N ALA A 202 56.23 -98.16 -5.12
CA ALA A 202 56.96 -99.34 -5.57
C ALA A 202 57.68 -99.07 -6.89
N VAL A 203 58.93 -99.52 -6.94
CA VAL A 203 59.74 -99.56 -8.16
C VAL A 203 60.25 -100.99 -8.35
N TYR A 204 60.13 -101.50 -9.58
CA TYR A 204 60.71 -102.78 -9.98
C TYR A 204 61.65 -102.58 -11.16
N VAL A 205 62.91 -102.97 -10.99
CA VAL A 205 63.97 -102.85 -12.00
C VAL A 205 64.34 -104.26 -12.50
N PRO A 206 64.47 -104.49 -13.82
CA PRO A 206 64.77 -105.81 -14.39
C PRO A 206 66.18 -106.29 -14.02
N LEU A 207 66.29 -107.53 -13.56
CA LEU A 207 67.55 -108.22 -13.33
C LEU A 207 67.94 -108.98 -14.60
N LYS A 208 69.10 -108.67 -15.18
CA LYS A 208 69.55 -109.24 -16.46
C LYS A 208 70.73 -110.20 -16.27
N ASP A 209 70.75 -111.26 -17.07
CA ASP A 209 71.86 -112.19 -17.21
C ASP A 209 72.09 -112.47 -18.70
N ASN A 210 73.32 -112.24 -19.19
CA ASN A 210 73.65 -112.32 -20.62
C ASN A 210 72.60 -111.68 -21.55
N ASN A 211 72.15 -110.47 -21.19
CA ASN A 211 71.14 -109.69 -21.90
C ASN A 211 69.70 -110.26 -21.90
N GLN A 212 69.41 -111.31 -21.12
CA GLN A 212 68.05 -111.81 -20.88
C GLN A 212 67.58 -111.44 -19.47
N VAL A 213 66.30 -111.09 -19.32
CA VAL A 213 65.72 -110.78 -18.00
C VAL A 213 65.45 -112.08 -17.26
N VAL A 214 66.13 -112.29 -16.14
CA VAL A 214 66.02 -113.50 -15.30
C VAL A 214 65.17 -113.28 -14.05
N GLY A 215 64.87 -112.02 -13.71
CA GLY A 215 64.11 -111.65 -12.52
C GLY A 215 63.99 -110.13 -12.41
N CYS A 216 63.72 -109.64 -11.20
CA CYS A 216 63.69 -108.21 -10.92
C CYS A 216 64.05 -107.88 -9.48
N VAL A 217 64.52 -106.65 -9.28
CA VAL A 217 64.68 -106.04 -7.97
C VAL A 217 63.50 -105.13 -7.70
N PHE A 218 62.84 -105.31 -6.56
CA PHE A 218 61.85 -104.40 -6.02
C PHE A 218 62.51 -103.51 -4.97
N ALA A 219 62.16 -102.24 -4.97
CA ALA A 219 62.19 -101.42 -3.76
C ALA A 219 60.82 -100.77 -3.55
N GLY A 220 60.35 -100.72 -2.31
CA GLY A 220 59.14 -99.98 -1.99
C GLY A 220 59.14 -99.30 -0.63
N GLN A 221 58.49 -98.14 -0.55
CA GLN A 221 58.28 -97.34 0.67
C GLN A 221 56.78 -97.27 0.98
N PRO A 222 56.33 -97.46 2.25
CA PRO A 222 54.92 -97.31 2.61
C PRO A 222 54.36 -95.91 2.30
N THR A 223 53.19 -95.84 1.68
CA THR A 223 52.52 -94.55 1.40
C THR A 223 52.05 -93.82 2.67
N SER A 224 51.96 -94.54 3.80
CA SER A 224 51.56 -93.99 5.10
C SER A 224 52.47 -92.85 5.57
N ASP A 225 53.77 -92.96 5.30
CA ASP A 225 54.76 -91.98 5.77
C ASP A 225 54.59 -90.65 5.05
N ILE A 226 54.31 -90.70 3.74
CA ILE A 226 53.99 -89.53 2.92
C ILE A 226 52.67 -88.90 3.42
N THR A 227 51.62 -89.69 3.64
CA THR A 227 50.33 -89.16 4.08
C THR A 227 50.36 -88.54 5.48
N ASN A 228 51.14 -89.11 6.41
CA ASN A 228 51.30 -88.57 7.76
C ASN A 228 52.03 -87.22 7.74
N TYR A 229 53.07 -87.09 6.91
CA TYR A 229 53.78 -85.84 6.73
C TYR A 229 52.87 -84.73 6.18
N ILE A 230 52.06 -85.05 5.16
CA ILE A 230 51.06 -84.12 4.60
C ILE A 230 50.07 -83.69 5.69
N MET A 231 49.53 -84.64 6.47
CA MET A 231 48.53 -84.34 7.50
C MET A 231 49.09 -83.41 8.60
N GLN A 232 50.35 -83.59 9.00
CA GLN A 232 51.00 -82.72 9.98
C GLN A 232 51.14 -81.28 9.46
N LYS A 233 51.55 -81.11 8.19
CA LYS A 233 51.68 -79.78 7.57
C LYS A 233 50.35 -79.09 7.35
N VAL A 234 49.32 -79.82 6.92
CA VAL A 234 47.94 -79.32 6.81
C VAL A 234 47.41 -78.86 8.17
N GLY A 235 47.65 -79.63 9.24
CA GLY A 235 47.25 -79.26 10.60
C GLY A 235 47.83 -77.93 11.07
N THR A 236 49.14 -77.70 10.85
CA THR A 236 49.77 -76.41 11.19
C THR A 236 49.21 -75.25 10.37
N MET A 237 48.89 -75.46 9.10
CA MET A 237 48.33 -74.44 8.21
C MET A 237 46.90 -74.04 8.59
N LEU A 238 46.08 -74.99 9.05
CA LEU A 238 44.74 -74.73 9.57
C LEU A 238 44.76 -73.84 10.82
N ILE A 239 45.70 -74.08 11.74
CA ILE A 239 45.85 -73.26 12.96
C ILE A 239 46.22 -71.81 12.60
N VAL A 240 47.22 -71.60 11.73
CA VAL A 240 47.62 -70.26 11.29
C VAL A 240 46.46 -69.54 10.60
N SER A 241 45.73 -70.24 9.73
CA SER A 241 44.57 -69.68 9.02
C SER A 241 43.44 -69.28 9.97
N ALA A 242 43.18 -70.07 11.01
CA ALA A 242 42.19 -69.74 12.04
C ALA A 242 42.56 -68.47 12.81
N VAL A 243 43.84 -68.29 13.17
CA VAL A 243 44.33 -67.07 13.85
C VAL A 243 44.15 -65.83 12.96
N VAL A 244 44.49 -65.92 11.67
CA VAL A 244 44.31 -64.80 10.72
C VAL A 244 42.84 -64.44 10.56
N LEU A 245 41.94 -65.44 10.45
CA LEU A 245 40.50 -65.19 10.36
C LEU A 245 39.95 -64.49 11.60
N ILE A 246 40.41 -64.87 12.80
CA ILE A 246 40.02 -64.21 14.05
C ILE A 246 40.48 -62.75 14.05
N LEU A 247 41.74 -62.47 13.69
CA LEU A 247 42.28 -61.12 13.64
C LEU A 247 41.52 -60.22 12.65
N VAL A 248 41.26 -60.72 11.43
CA VAL A 248 40.47 -59.99 10.43
C VAL A 248 39.06 -59.73 10.94
N GLY A 249 38.42 -60.72 11.60
CA GLY A 249 37.09 -60.56 12.18
C GLY A 249 37.03 -59.47 13.26
N ILE A 250 38.04 -59.39 14.14
CA ILE A 250 38.12 -58.36 15.18
C ILE A 250 38.26 -56.97 14.55
N VAL A 251 39.23 -56.78 13.64
CA VAL A 251 39.48 -55.48 12.98
C VAL A 251 38.26 -55.03 12.18
N ALA A 252 37.67 -55.94 11.39
CA ALA A 252 36.47 -55.65 10.60
C ALA A 252 35.30 -55.23 11.50
N THR A 253 35.14 -55.86 12.67
CA THR A 253 34.09 -55.52 13.64
C THR A 253 34.30 -54.11 14.22
N PHE A 254 35.53 -53.73 14.59
CA PHE A 254 35.83 -52.38 15.10
C PHE A 254 35.52 -51.29 14.07
N ILE A 255 35.95 -51.46 12.81
CA ILE A 255 35.70 -50.50 11.73
C ILE A 255 34.19 -50.40 11.47
N ALA A 256 33.52 -51.55 11.34
CA ALA A 256 32.08 -51.61 11.08
C ALA A 256 31.25 -50.93 12.20
N GLN A 257 31.64 -51.13 13.46
CA GLN A 257 30.99 -50.48 14.61
C GLN A 257 31.23 -48.96 14.62
N SER A 258 32.44 -48.49 14.33
CA SER A 258 32.75 -47.06 14.23
C SER A 258 31.88 -46.36 13.18
N ILE A 259 31.82 -46.93 11.97
CA ILE A 259 31.00 -46.39 10.87
C ILE A 259 29.51 -46.39 11.25
N SER A 260 29.00 -47.55 11.70
CA SER A 260 27.57 -47.67 12.01
C SER A 260 27.12 -46.77 13.16
N LYS A 261 27.98 -46.54 14.16
CA LYS A 261 27.66 -45.66 15.30
C LYS A 261 27.59 -44.19 14.86
N SER A 262 28.54 -43.74 14.03
CA SER A 262 28.53 -42.37 13.50
C SER A 262 27.35 -42.10 12.56
N ILE A 263 27.02 -43.03 11.66
CA ILE A 263 25.84 -42.92 10.78
C ILE A 263 24.55 -42.86 11.60
N LYS A 264 24.41 -43.70 12.63
CA LYS A 264 23.22 -43.68 13.50
C LYS A 264 23.06 -42.36 14.23
N ARG A 265 24.15 -41.76 14.71
CA ARG A 265 24.12 -40.43 15.37
C ARG A 265 23.72 -39.33 14.40
N ALA A 266 24.30 -39.29 13.20
CA ALA A 266 23.91 -38.34 12.16
C ALA A 266 22.44 -38.52 11.76
N SER A 267 21.96 -39.76 11.61
CA SER A 267 20.56 -40.08 11.31
C SER A 267 19.60 -39.59 12.41
N VAL A 268 19.99 -39.70 13.69
CA VAL A 268 19.19 -39.15 14.80
C VAL A 268 19.11 -37.63 14.71
N SER A 269 20.23 -36.93 14.46
CA SER A 269 20.22 -35.48 14.28
C SER A 269 19.35 -35.05 13.11
N VAL A 270 19.46 -35.72 11.95
CA VAL A 270 18.57 -35.48 10.79
C VAL A 270 17.10 -35.71 11.14
N THR A 271 16.78 -36.76 11.90
CA THR A 271 15.40 -37.06 12.30
C THR A 271 14.83 -35.98 13.21
N LYS A 272 15.64 -35.42 14.11
CA LYS A 272 15.22 -34.31 14.97
C LYS A 272 15.01 -33.02 14.17
N VAL A 273 15.93 -32.68 13.27
CA VAL A 273 15.79 -31.52 12.36
C VAL A 273 14.54 -31.67 11.47
N ALA A 274 14.29 -32.87 10.94
CA ALA A 274 13.07 -33.19 10.18
C ALA A 274 11.78 -33.13 11.02
N GLY A 275 11.90 -33.18 12.35
CA GLY A 275 10.81 -32.94 13.29
C GLY A 275 10.67 -31.47 13.73
N GLY A 276 11.41 -30.56 13.09
CA GLY A 276 11.41 -29.13 13.40
C GLY A 276 12.36 -28.72 14.54
N ASP A 277 13.10 -29.65 15.16
CA ASP A 277 14.02 -29.31 16.24
C ASP A 277 15.35 -28.82 15.69
N LEU A 278 15.48 -27.48 15.57
CA LEU A 278 16.70 -26.84 15.12
C LEU A 278 17.68 -26.58 16.26
N THR A 279 17.33 -26.83 17.53
CA THR A 279 18.24 -26.65 18.69
C THR A 279 19.35 -27.70 18.74
N VAL A 280 19.23 -28.76 17.93
CA VAL A 280 20.13 -29.90 17.92
C VAL A 280 21.52 -29.52 17.45
N GLU A 281 22.53 -29.94 18.22
CA GLU A 281 23.93 -29.86 17.82
C GLU A 281 24.38 -31.17 17.16
N VAL A 282 25.18 -31.07 16.11
CA VAL A 282 25.84 -32.22 15.50
C VAL A 282 26.97 -32.68 16.43
N ASP A 283 27.04 -33.99 16.69
CA ASP A 283 28.04 -34.55 17.61
C ASP A 283 29.47 -34.19 17.17
N LYS A 284 30.23 -33.53 18.06
CA LYS A 284 31.61 -33.09 17.82
C LYS A 284 32.56 -34.21 17.38
N THR A 285 32.29 -35.47 17.78
CA THR A 285 33.07 -36.63 17.35
C THR A 285 32.86 -36.98 15.88
N VAL A 286 31.71 -36.65 15.30
CA VAL A 286 31.45 -36.77 13.85
C VAL A 286 32.12 -35.63 13.11
N LEU A 287 32.00 -34.40 13.61
CA LEU A 287 32.58 -33.20 12.98
C LEU A 287 34.12 -33.25 12.86
N LYS A 288 34.80 -33.88 13.81
CA LYS A 288 36.27 -34.08 13.81
C LYS A 288 36.76 -35.14 12.83
N ARG A 289 35.89 -35.96 12.23
CA ARG A 289 36.31 -36.96 11.25
C ARG A 289 36.77 -36.28 9.95
N GLN A 290 37.79 -36.86 9.33
CA GLN A 290 38.33 -36.42 8.04
C GLN A 290 37.89 -37.31 6.87
N ASP A 291 36.85 -38.11 7.07
CA ASP A 291 36.25 -38.97 6.04
C ASP A 291 34.89 -38.41 5.61
N GLU A 292 34.23 -39.12 4.69
CA GLU A 292 32.93 -38.76 4.11
C GLU A 292 31.83 -38.63 5.17
N ILE A 293 31.97 -39.31 6.30
CA ILE A 293 31.05 -39.20 7.44
C ILE A 293 31.22 -37.87 8.16
N GLY A 294 32.46 -37.37 8.25
CA GLY A 294 32.76 -36.03 8.73
C GLY A 294 32.21 -34.94 7.84
N ASP A 295 32.34 -35.08 6.52
CA ASP A 295 31.75 -34.16 5.53
C ASP A 295 30.22 -34.11 5.66
N MET A 296 29.58 -35.27 5.81
CA MET A 296 28.13 -35.35 6.03
C MET A 296 27.71 -34.65 7.34
N GLY A 297 28.52 -34.76 8.40
CA GLY A 297 28.30 -34.05 9.66
C GLY A 297 28.39 -32.52 9.53
N ARG A 298 29.44 -32.02 8.85
CA ARG A 298 29.64 -30.57 8.60
C ARG A 298 28.56 -29.99 7.69
N ALA A 299 28.15 -30.73 6.66
CA ALA A 299 27.05 -30.34 5.78
C ALA A 299 25.72 -30.25 6.55
N LEU A 300 25.45 -31.21 7.45
CA LEU A 300 24.28 -31.18 8.33
C LEU A 300 24.31 -29.98 9.29
N GLU A 301 25.47 -29.67 9.89
CA GLU A 301 25.63 -28.50 10.76
C GLU A 301 25.35 -27.19 10.00
N THR A 302 25.92 -27.06 8.80
CA THR A 302 25.68 -25.91 7.92
C THR A 302 24.19 -25.78 7.57
N LEU A 303 23.51 -26.88 7.28
CA LEU A 303 22.07 -26.90 7.03
C LEU A 303 21.27 -26.41 8.24
N ILE A 304 21.59 -26.88 9.45
CA ILE A 304 20.92 -26.45 10.69
C ILE A 304 21.10 -24.94 10.90
N ILE A 305 22.33 -24.43 10.75
CA ILE A 305 22.63 -23.00 10.89
C ILE A 305 21.81 -22.19 9.87
N LYS A 306 21.80 -22.59 8.59
CA LYS A 306 21.04 -21.89 7.55
C LYS A 306 19.54 -21.94 7.77
N LEU A 307 19.00 -23.06 8.26
CA LEU A 307 17.59 -23.14 8.63
C LEU A 307 17.24 -22.23 9.80
N ARG A 308 18.10 -22.14 10.84
CA ARG A 308 17.91 -21.18 11.95
C ARG A 308 17.90 -19.74 11.44
N GLU A 309 18.83 -19.36 10.58
CA GLU A 309 18.87 -18.02 9.99
C GLU A 309 17.59 -17.69 9.20
N ILE A 310 17.14 -18.61 8.34
CA ILE A 310 15.93 -18.45 7.52
C ILE A 310 14.69 -18.34 8.40
N VAL A 311 14.47 -19.27 9.34
CA VAL A 311 13.31 -19.26 10.24
C VAL A 311 13.36 -18.03 11.15
N GLY A 312 14.54 -17.61 11.62
CA GLY A 312 14.72 -16.38 12.39
C GLY A 312 14.35 -15.12 11.60
N SER A 313 14.76 -15.03 10.34
CA SER A 313 14.37 -13.92 9.46
C SER A 313 12.88 -13.92 9.16
N LEU A 314 12.28 -15.09 8.89
CA LEU A 314 10.83 -15.22 8.72
C LEU A 314 10.05 -14.79 9.97
N ALA A 315 10.55 -15.13 11.16
CA ALA A 315 9.93 -14.74 12.44
C ALA A 315 9.91 -13.23 12.63
N LYS A 316 11.03 -12.59 12.31
CA LYS A 316 11.13 -11.14 12.31
C LYS A 316 10.18 -10.53 11.27
N SER A 317 10.21 -10.99 10.03
CA SER A 317 9.35 -10.48 8.96
C SER A 317 7.86 -10.65 9.25
N ALA A 318 7.45 -11.76 9.87
CA ALA A 318 6.05 -11.94 10.30
C ALA A 318 5.66 -10.92 11.38
N THR A 319 6.54 -10.66 12.35
CA THR A 319 6.30 -9.65 13.40
C THR A 319 6.19 -8.25 12.78
N ASP A 320 7.13 -7.86 11.93
CA ASP A 320 7.14 -6.57 11.23
C ASP A 320 5.86 -6.41 10.35
N LEU A 321 5.38 -7.50 9.74
CA LEU A 321 4.15 -7.52 8.95
C LEU A 321 2.90 -7.32 9.82
N GLY A 322 2.86 -7.96 10.99
CA GLY A 322 1.78 -7.77 11.97
C GLY A 322 1.70 -6.34 12.50
N GLU A 323 2.86 -5.73 12.82
CA GLU A 323 2.95 -4.32 13.20
C GLU A 323 2.48 -3.38 12.08
N SER A 324 2.93 -3.64 10.86
CA SER A 324 2.49 -2.90 9.66
C SER A 324 0.97 -3.00 9.47
N GLY A 325 0.38 -4.18 9.67
CA GLY A 325 -1.06 -4.38 9.63
C GLY A 325 -1.80 -3.53 10.67
N ASN A 326 -1.34 -3.51 11.93
CA ASN A 326 -1.94 -2.66 12.99
C ASN A 326 -1.80 -1.16 12.67
N SER A 327 -0.69 -0.74 12.07
CA SER A 327 -0.48 0.65 11.66
C SER A 327 -1.46 1.05 10.55
N ILE A 328 -1.64 0.20 9.53
CA ILE A 328 -2.63 0.44 8.45
C ILE A 328 -4.05 0.49 9.00
N ASP A 329 -4.41 -0.40 9.93
CA ASP A 329 -5.74 -0.40 10.58
C ASP A 329 -5.99 0.91 11.34
N SER A 330 -4.99 1.38 12.09
CA SER A 330 -5.06 2.67 12.80
C SER A 330 -5.19 3.85 11.84
N MET A 331 -4.41 3.85 10.74
CA MET A 331 -4.51 4.87 9.68
C MET A 331 -5.88 4.86 9.01
N ALA A 332 -6.43 3.67 8.69
CA ALA A 332 -7.76 3.53 8.10
C ALA A 332 -8.84 4.10 9.03
N SER A 333 -8.77 3.79 10.33
CA SER A 333 -9.69 4.33 11.34
C SER A 333 -9.60 5.87 11.42
N GLN A 334 -8.39 6.42 11.48
CA GLN A 334 -8.18 7.86 11.52
C GLN A 334 -8.64 8.56 10.24
N SER A 335 -8.37 7.98 9.06
CA SER A 335 -8.89 8.45 7.78
C SER A 335 -10.41 8.41 7.73
N SER A 336 -11.05 7.41 8.34
CA SER A 336 -12.51 7.33 8.43
C SER A 336 -13.10 8.48 9.25
N VAL A 337 -12.46 8.84 10.37
CA VAL A 337 -12.88 9.97 11.21
C VAL A 337 -12.72 11.28 10.44
N ALA A 338 -11.55 11.53 9.84
CA ALA A 338 -11.30 12.72 9.02
C ALA A 338 -12.28 12.81 7.84
N ALA A 339 -12.61 11.68 7.20
CA ALA A 339 -13.59 11.65 6.14
C ALA A 339 -15.01 11.98 6.63
N GLY A 340 -15.36 11.59 7.86
CA GLY A 340 -16.60 12.00 8.51
C GLY A 340 -16.66 13.52 8.72
N GLU A 341 -15.59 14.11 9.27
CA GLU A 341 -15.49 15.55 9.50
C GLU A 341 -15.59 16.36 8.20
N ILE A 342 -14.89 15.94 7.14
CA ILE A 342 -14.98 16.57 5.82
C ILE A 342 -16.41 16.47 5.27
N SER A 343 -17.08 15.33 5.45
CA SER A 343 -18.46 15.18 4.98
C SER A 343 -19.42 16.13 5.69
N THR A 344 -19.26 16.32 7.00
CA THR A 344 -20.03 17.30 7.78
C THR A 344 -19.77 18.72 7.28
N ALA A 345 -18.50 19.09 7.09
CA ALA A 345 -18.13 20.42 6.57
C ALA A 345 -18.71 20.69 5.17
N VAL A 346 -18.70 19.68 4.30
CA VAL A 346 -19.31 19.76 2.96
C VAL A 346 -20.84 19.93 3.04
N GLU A 347 -21.50 19.26 3.99
CA GLU A 347 -22.93 19.43 4.22
C GLU A 347 -23.27 20.84 4.72
N GLU A 348 -22.44 21.41 5.59
CA GLU A 348 -22.57 22.80 6.04
C GLU A 348 -22.37 23.80 4.89
N ILE A 349 -21.37 23.59 4.02
CA ILE A 349 -21.17 24.42 2.82
C ILE A 349 -22.37 24.32 1.88
N SER A 350 -22.92 23.12 1.68
CA SER A 350 -24.11 22.92 0.83
C SER A 350 -25.33 23.66 1.39
N LYS A 351 -25.57 23.59 2.70
CA LYS A 351 -26.62 24.38 3.36
C LYS A 351 -26.36 25.89 3.24
N GLY A 352 -25.12 26.31 3.40
CA GLY A 352 -24.69 27.70 3.21
C GLY A 352 -24.95 28.20 1.79
N ALA A 353 -24.66 27.40 0.76
CA ALA A 353 -24.94 27.74 -0.63
C ALA A 353 -26.44 27.88 -0.90
N VAL A 354 -27.27 26.99 -0.36
CA VAL A 354 -28.74 27.11 -0.48
C VAL A 354 -29.24 28.40 0.18
N SER A 355 -28.82 28.68 1.41
CA SER A 355 -29.18 29.92 2.11
C SER A 355 -28.70 31.15 1.33
N GLN A 356 -27.49 31.10 0.77
CA GLN A 356 -26.95 32.18 -0.05
C GLN A 356 -27.79 32.41 -1.31
N ALA A 357 -28.30 31.35 -1.95
CA ALA A 357 -29.19 31.50 -3.10
C ALA A 357 -30.51 32.19 -2.73
N GLU A 358 -31.10 31.85 -1.58
CA GLU A 358 -32.32 32.49 -1.06
C GLU A 358 -32.09 33.98 -0.73
N ASP A 359 -30.95 34.30 -0.11
CA ASP A 359 -30.56 35.69 0.20
C ASP A 359 -30.34 36.52 -1.07
N ILE A 360 -29.75 35.92 -2.11
CA ILE A 360 -29.53 36.52 -3.43
C ILE A 360 -30.87 36.81 -4.12
N GLU A 361 -31.82 35.88 -4.06
CA GLU A 361 -33.17 36.08 -4.61
C GLU A 361 -33.87 37.26 -3.91
N THR A 362 -33.79 37.31 -2.58
CA THR A 362 -34.35 38.40 -1.78
C THR A 362 -33.69 39.74 -2.14
N ALA A 363 -32.37 39.79 -2.20
CA ALA A 363 -31.63 41.00 -2.58
C ALA A 363 -31.98 41.47 -4.00
N THR A 364 -32.19 40.53 -4.94
CA THR A 364 -32.61 40.86 -6.31
C THR A 364 -33.96 41.56 -6.31
N ASN A 365 -34.93 41.07 -5.53
CA ASN A 365 -36.25 41.69 -5.42
C ASN A 365 -36.20 43.10 -4.80
N GLU A 366 -35.39 43.29 -3.76
CA GLU A 366 -35.17 44.61 -3.14
C GLU A 366 -34.52 45.60 -4.12
N ILE A 367 -33.57 45.14 -4.93
CA ILE A 367 -32.92 45.96 -5.96
C ILE A 367 -33.89 46.36 -7.07
N MET A 368 -34.79 45.46 -7.49
CA MET A 368 -35.85 45.81 -8.44
C MET A 368 -36.77 46.89 -7.87
N THR A 369 -37.20 46.73 -6.62
CA THR A 369 -38.02 47.72 -5.90
C THR A 369 -37.31 49.07 -5.80
N MET A 370 -36.00 49.06 -5.50
CA MET A 370 -35.17 50.27 -5.50
C MET A 370 -35.15 50.96 -6.88
N GLY A 371 -35.11 50.19 -7.97
CA GLY A 371 -35.18 50.73 -9.32
C GLY A 371 -36.51 51.40 -9.66
N GLU A 372 -37.63 50.82 -9.22
CA GLU A 372 -38.96 51.44 -9.35
C GLU A 372 -39.05 52.76 -8.57
N GLN A 373 -38.55 52.78 -7.33
CA GLN A 373 -38.52 53.99 -6.49
C GLN A 373 -37.67 55.10 -7.10
N ILE A 374 -36.49 54.78 -7.64
CA ILE A 374 -35.63 55.75 -8.35
C ILE A 374 -36.38 56.31 -9.56
N THR A 375 -37.07 55.47 -10.33
CA THR A 375 -37.87 55.90 -11.47
C THR A 375 -38.99 56.86 -11.05
N GLN A 376 -39.68 56.58 -9.94
CA GLN A 376 -40.67 57.48 -9.37
C GLN A 376 -40.06 58.83 -8.94
N ILE A 377 -38.89 58.82 -8.32
CA ILE A 377 -38.17 60.05 -7.95
C ILE A 377 -37.87 60.91 -9.18
N VAL A 378 -37.38 60.29 -10.26
CA VAL A 378 -37.08 60.99 -11.52
C VAL A 378 -38.35 61.61 -12.13
N ASN A 379 -39.48 60.90 -12.11
CA ASN A 379 -40.76 61.44 -12.58
C ASN A 379 -41.24 62.62 -11.71
N ASN A 380 -41.18 62.49 -10.39
CA ASN A 380 -41.55 63.57 -9.46
C ASN A 380 -40.68 64.83 -9.67
N ILE A 381 -39.40 64.65 -9.97
CA ILE A 381 -38.47 65.73 -10.32
C ILE A 381 -38.89 66.44 -11.62
N ALA A 382 -39.32 65.69 -12.63
CA ALA A 382 -39.81 66.28 -13.88
C ALA A 382 -41.05 67.16 -13.62
N ASP A 383 -41.98 66.68 -12.79
CA ASP A 383 -43.17 67.44 -12.39
C ASP A 383 -42.84 68.67 -11.54
N LEU A 384 -41.89 68.56 -10.60
CA LEU A 384 -41.38 69.69 -9.82
C LEU A 384 -40.72 70.74 -10.71
N THR A 385 -39.90 70.30 -11.67
CA THR A 385 -39.24 71.20 -12.63
C THR A 385 -40.26 71.97 -13.46
N LYS A 386 -41.30 71.29 -13.94
CA LYS A 386 -42.42 71.91 -14.66
C LYS A 386 -43.17 72.91 -13.78
N THR A 387 -43.45 72.53 -12.53
CA THR A 387 -44.15 73.40 -11.57
C THR A 387 -43.33 74.65 -11.23
N SER A 388 -42.03 74.51 -10.96
CA SER A 388 -41.12 75.63 -10.71
C SER A 388 -41.06 76.58 -11.91
N LYS A 389 -41.07 76.06 -13.14
CA LYS A 389 -41.12 76.89 -14.35
C LYS A 389 -42.44 77.69 -14.44
N ASN A 390 -43.58 77.05 -14.18
CA ASN A 390 -44.87 77.77 -14.16
C ASN A 390 -44.92 78.85 -13.07
N MET A 391 -44.31 78.59 -11.91
CA MET A 391 -44.19 79.59 -10.83
C MET A 391 -43.27 80.74 -11.23
N GLU A 392 -42.16 80.48 -11.92
CA GLU A 392 -41.24 81.49 -12.47
C GLU A 392 -41.97 82.42 -13.46
N GLU A 393 -42.77 81.84 -14.38
CA GLU A 393 -43.58 82.61 -15.33
C GLU A 393 -44.65 83.47 -14.62
N ALA A 394 -45.35 82.92 -13.62
CA ALA A 394 -46.35 83.65 -12.85
C ALA A 394 -45.75 84.77 -11.97
N GLU A 395 -44.57 84.54 -11.42
CA GLU A 395 -43.84 85.53 -10.62
C GLU A 395 -43.38 86.71 -11.51
N SER A 396 -42.83 86.43 -12.70
CA SER A 396 -42.47 87.45 -13.67
C SER A 396 -43.68 88.31 -14.08
N ALA A 397 -44.81 87.68 -14.42
CA ALA A 397 -46.04 88.40 -14.76
C ALA A 397 -46.57 89.25 -13.59
N SER A 398 -46.41 88.77 -12.35
CA SER A 398 -46.78 89.52 -11.15
C SER A 398 -45.86 90.71 -10.93
N GLN A 399 -44.55 90.58 -11.17
CA GLN A 399 -43.61 91.71 -11.11
C GLN A 399 -43.95 92.79 -12.13
N ASP A 400 -44.26 92.40 -13.38
CA ASP A 400 -44.66 93.34 -14.44
C ASP A 400 -45.95 94.09 -14.05
N THR A 401 -46.95 93.38 -13.54
CA THR A 401 -48.19 93.98 -13.02
C THR A 401 -47.93 94.98 -11.89
N MET A 402 -46.98 94.69 -10.99
CA MET A 402 -46.61 95.61 -9.91
C MET A 402 -45.93 96.89 -10.43
N ILE A 403 -45.17 96.79 -11.53
CA ILE A 403 -44.58 97.97 -12.19
C ILE A 403 -45.68 98.85 -12.77
N GLU A 404 -46.64 98.26 -13.50
CA GLU A 404 -47.78 98.99 -14.06
C GLU A 404 -48.64 99.65 -12.95
N LEU A 405 -48.89 98.94 -11.85
CA LEU A 405 -49.67 99.46 -10.74
C LEU A 405 -48.94 100.59 -9.99
N SER A 406 -47.61 100.51 -9.89
CA SER A 406 -46.79 101.59 -9.33
C SER A 406 -46.88 102.87 -10.18
N ASP A 407 -46.88 102.74 -11.52
CA ASP A 407 -47.08 103.89 -12.43
C ASP A 407 -48.49 104.48 -12.30
N ALA A 408 -49.52 103.62 -12.21
CA ALA A 408 -50.90 104.05 -12.03
C ALA A 408 -51.11 104.82 -10.70
N VAL A 409 -50.47 104.38 -9.62
CA VAL A 409 -50.49 105.09 -8.32
C VAL A 409 -49.79 106.43 -8.44
N GLN A 410 -48.62 106.50 -9.09
CA GLN A 410 -47.92 107.78 -9.31
C GLN A 410 -48.79 108.78 -10.09
N ARG A 411 -49.45 108.32 -11.16
CA ARG A 411 -50.39 109.14 -11.94
C ARG A 411 -51.59 109.61 -11.11
N THR A 412 -52.05 108.77 -10.17
CA THR A 412 -53.12 109.13 -9.22
C THR A 412 -52.66 110.22 -8.26
N THR A 413 -51.45 110.09 -7.70
CA THR A 413 -50.83 111.13 -6.86
C THR A 413 -50.76 112.48 -7.59
N ASP A 414 -50.28 112.48 -8.84
CA ASP A 414 -50.19 113.69 -9.66
C ASP A 414 -51.58 114.30 -9.94
N ALA A 415 -52.61 113.46 -10.14
CA ALA A 415 -53.98 113.91 -10.34
C ALA A 415 -54.57 114.55 -9.08
N VAL A 416 -54.39 113.94 -7.90
CA VAL A 416 -54.82 114.49 -6.61
C VAL A 416 -54.15 115.85 -6.35
N ALA A 417 -52.84 115.96 -6.58
CA ALA A 417 -52.12 117.23 -6.43
C ALA A 417 -52.63 118.33 -7.37
N ARG A 418 -52.97 117.98 -8.63
CA ARG A 418 -53.59 118.92 -9.58
C ARG A 418 -54.97 119.38 -9.12
N ILE A 419 -55.80 118.47 -8.59
CA ILE A 419 -57.14 118.81 -8.08
C ILE A 419 -57.03 119.75 -6.88
N ALA A 420 -56.14 119.46 -5.92
CA ALA A 420 -55.91 120.32 -4.76
C ALA A 420 -55.52 121.76 -5.18
N LYS A 421 -54.60 121.90 -6.13
CA LYS A 421 -54.20 123.21 -6.69
C LYS A 421 -55.36 123.92 -7.41
N GLN A 422 -56.18 123.18 -8.13
CA GLN A 422 -57.35 123.74 -8.82
C GLN A 422 -58.38 124.25 -7.82
N ILE A 423 -58.62 123.55 -6.71
CA ILE A 423 -59.51 123.99 -5.64
C ILE A 423 -58.97 125.26 -4.98
N GLU A 424 -57.66 125.34 -4.71
CA GLU A 424 -57.03 126.55 -4.18
C GLU A 424 -57.26 127.77 -5.11
N THR A 425 -57.06 127.59 -6.41
CA THR A 425 -57.34 128.62 -7.43
C THR A 425 -58.82 129.03 -7.47
N THR A 426 -59.72 128.05 -7.31
CA THR A 426 -61.17 128.32 -7.21
C THR A 426 -61.49 129.10 -5.94
N ASN A 427 -60.89 128.76 -4.81
CA ASN A 427 -61.07 129.46 -3.54
C ASN A 427 -60.58 130.92 -3.61
N GLU A 428 -59.45 131.19 -4.28
CA GLU A 428 -59.00 132.56 -4.57
C GLU A 428 -59.99 133.33 -5.45
N SER A 429 -60.63 132.66 -6.40
CA SER A 429 -61.63 133.26 -7.28
C SER A 429 -62.91 133.59 -6.52
N VAL A 430 -63.34 132.68 -5.63
CA VAL A 430 -64.46 132.88 -4.71
C VAL A 430 -64.20 134.06 -3.77
N ASP A 431 -62.99 134.20 -3.22
CA ASP A 431 -62.61 135.34 -2.38
C ASP A 431 -62.69 136.69 -3.13
N LYS A 432 -62.21 136.73 -4.38
CA LYS A 432 -62.35 137.93 -5.25
C LYS A 432 -63.82 138.29 -5.51
N ILE A 433 -64.68 137.30 -5.71
CA ILE A 433 -66.13 137.52 -5.89
C ILE A 433 -66.75 138.03 -4.58
N GLY A 434 -66.36 137.47 -3.43
CA GLY A 434 -66.79 137.96 -2.11
C GLY A 434 -66.40 139.41 -1.86
N ASN A 435 -65.16 139.80 -2.18
CA ASN A 435 -64.70 141.19 -2.09
C ASN A 435 -65.51 142.12 -3.00
N ALA A 436 -65.83 141.68 -4.22
CA ALA A 436 -66.68 142.44 -5.13
C ALA A 436 -68.13 142.57 -4.61
N ALA A 437 -68.70 141.51 -4.03
CA ALA A 437 -70.03 141.53 -3.43
C ALA A 437 -70.10 142.46 -2.21
N SER A 438 -69.08 142.45 -1.34
CA SER A 438 -68.96 143.40 -0.22
C SER A 438 -68.91 144.84 -0.71
N LEU A 439 -68.12 145.13 -1.76
CA LEU A 439 -68.07 146.46 -2.36
C LEU A 439 -69.43 146.89 -2.94
N ILE A 440 -70.18 145.98 -3.56
CA ILE A 440 -71.54 146.26 -4.05
C ILE A 440 -72.48 146.56 -2.88
N ALA A 441 -72.40 145.82 -1.77
CA ALA A 441 -73.18 146.08 -0.56
C ALA A 441 -72.85 147.47 0.03
N ASP A 442 -71.57 147.81 0.12
CA ASP A 442 -71.13 149.14 0.60
C ASP A 442 -71.64 150.27 -0.30
N ILE A 443 -71.55 150.12 -1.63
CA ILE A 443 -72.09 151.08 -2.60
C ILE A 443 -73.61 151.17 -2.45
N ALA A 444 -74.31 150.05 -2.31
CA ALA A 444 -75.75 150.00 -2.14
C ALA A 444 -76.19 150.69 -0.83
N SER A 445 -75.46 150.48 0.27
CA SER A 445 -75.69 151.15 1.56
C SER A 445 -75.45 152.67 1.47
N GLN A 446 -74.36 153.10 0.84
CA GLN A 446 -74.10 154.52 0.58
C GLN A 446 -75.16 155.15 -0.33
N THR A 447 -75.60 154.44 -1.38
CA THR A 447 -76.64 154.91 -2.29
C THR A 447 -77.99 154.99 -1.59
N SER A 448 -78.30 154.05 -0.71
CA SER A 448 -79.48 154.09 0.16
C SER A 448 -79.45 155.32 1.08
N LEU A 449 -78.32 155.61 1.74
CA LEU A 449 -78.12 156.83 2.54
C LEU A 449 -78.24 158.12 1.72
N LEU A 450 -77.64 158.18 0.52
CA LEU A 450 -77.76 159.31 -0.39
C LEU A 450 -79.21 159.54 -0.82
N SER A 451 -79.91 158.46 -1.17
CA SER A 451 -81.30 158.48 -1.60
C SER A 451 -82.26 158.83 -0.46
N LEU A 452 -81.94 158.45 0.78
CA LEU A 452 -82.66 158.86 1.98
C LEU A 452 -82.49 160.36 2.24
N ASN A 453 -81.26 160.87 2.17
CA ASN A 453 -80.99 162.31 2.28
C ASN A 453 -81.70 163.11 1.17
N ALA A 454 -81.70 162.61 -0.06
CA ALA A 454 -82.42 163.21 -1.18
C ALA A 454 -83.94 163.15 -1.00
N SER A 455 -84.49 162.06 -0.45
CA SER A 455 -85.92 161.92 -0.12
C SER A 455 -86.34 162.89 0.99
N ILE A 456 -85.51 163.07 2.02
CA ILE A 456 -85.74 164.03 3.12
C ILE A 456 -85.76 165.46 2.57
N GLU A 457 -84.77 165.85 1.76
CA GLU A 457 -84.70 167.22 1.22
C GLU A 457 -85.80 167.49 0.17
N SER A 458 -86.20 166.45 -0.59
CA SER A 458 -87.37 166.50 -1.48
C SER A 458 -88.69 166.67 -0.72
N ALA A 459 -88.85 166.04 0.45
CA ALA A 459 -90.00 166.25 1.33
C ALA A 459 -90.01 167.67 1.94
N ARG A 460 -88.82 168.26 2.16
CA ARG A 460 -88.63 169.61 2.68
C ARG A 460 -89.01 170.71 1.68
N ALA A 461 -88.86 170.44 0.37
CA ALA A 461 -89.23 171.34 -0.72
C ALA A 461 -90.74 171.37 -1.05
N GLY A 462 -91.58 170.60 -0.34
CA GLY A 462 -93.04 170.62 -0.49
C GLY A 462 -93.52 170.18 -1.89
N GLU A 463 -94.55 170.85 -2.43
CA GLU A 463 -95.18 170.49 -3.72
C GLU A 463 -94.19 170.45 -4.92
N ALA A 464 -93.13 171.29 -4.91
CA ALA A 464 -92.12 171.32 -5.97
C ALA A 464 -91.16 170.11 -5.96
N GLY A 465 -91.03 169.41 -4.83
CA GLY A 465 -90.12 168.26 -4.65
C GLY A 465 -90.74 166.88 -4.89
N LYS A 466 -92.06 166.79 -5.13
CA LYS A 466 -92.81 165.51 -5.26
C LYS A 466 -92.21 164.55 -6.30
N GLY A 467 -91.84 165.05 -7.49
CA GLY A 467 -91.24 164.22 -8.54
C GLY A 467 -89.87 163.66 -8.18
N PHE A 468 -89.05 164.47 -7.49
CA PHE A 468 -87.74 164.04 -6.98
C PHE A 468 -87.86 163.05 -5.81
N ALA A 469 -88.86 163.22 -4.94
CA ALA A 469 -89.11 162.29 -3.83
C ALA A 469 -89.46 160.88 -4.34
N VAL A 470 -90.23 160.76 -5.42
CA VAL A 470 -90.56 159.46 -6.05
C VAL A 470 -89.31 158.78 -6.61
N VAL A 471 -88.46 159.52 -7.32
CA VAL A 471 -87.20 158.98 -7.86
C VAL A 471 -86.24 158.59 -6.73
N ALA A 472 -86.12 159.40 -5.69
CA ALA A 472 -85.28 159.09 -4.54
C ALA A 472 -85.77 157.85 -3.77
N SER A 473 -87.08 157.67 -3.62
CA SER A 473 -87.66 156.45 -3.02
C SER A 473 -87.42 155.20 -3.88
N GLU A 474 -87.52 155.31 -5.21
CA GLU A 474 -87.23 154.19 -6.12
C GLU A 474 -85.74 153.83 -6.13
N ILE A 475 -84.84 154.82 -6.05
CA ILE A 475 -83.39 154.60 -5.87
C ILE A 475 -83.11 153.91 -4.53
N GLN A 476 -83.79 154.33 -3.44
CA GLN A 476 -83.65 153.69 -2.13
C GLN A 476 -84.06 152.23 -2.17
N LYS A 477 -85.17 151.93 -2.87
CA LYS A 477 -85.68 150.58 -3.06
C LYS A 477 -84.73 149.72 -3.89
N LEU A 478 -84.21 150.22 -5.02
CA LEU A 478 -83.20 149.54 -5.83
C LEU A 478 -81.90 149.30 -5.05
N SER A 479 -81.50 150.27 -4.22
CA SER A 479 -80.33 150.16 -3.36
C SER A 479 -80.51 149.10 -2.28
N SER A 480 -81.65 149.08 -1.59
CA SER A 480 -81.98 148.02 -0.61
C SER A 480 -82.07 146.64 -1.27
N GLN A 481 -82.60 146.56 -2.49
CA GLN A 481 -82.63 145.31 -3.26
C GLN A 481 -81.22 144.86 -3.70
N SER A 482 -80.34 145.81 -4.06
CA SER A 482 -78.94 145.54 -4.40
C SER A 482 -78.14 145.08 -3.18
N ASP A 483 -78.35 145.71 -2.03
CA ASP A 483 -77.76 145.33 -0.73
C ASP A 483 -78.21 143.92 -0.30
N SER A 484 -79.52 143.63 -0.43
CA SER A 484 -80.06 142.28 -0.15
C SER A 484 -79.52 141.22 -1.12
N THR A 485 -79.33 141.56 -2.40
CA THR A 485 -78.77 140.64 -3.41
C THR A 485 -77.27 140.41 -3.16
N ALA A 486 -76.52 141.45 -2.83
CA ALA A 486 -75.11 141.36 -2.45
C ALA A 486 -74.92 140.51 -1.19
N SER A 487 -75.79 140.68 -0.19
CA SER A 487 -75.81 139.85 1.02
C SER A 487 -76.06 138.37 0.72
N LYS A 488 -76.99 138.05 -0.19
CA LYS A 488 -77.20 136.66 -0.65
C LYS A 488 -76.01 136.10 -1.41
N ILE A 489 -75.32 136.91 -2.20
CA ILE A 489 -74.06 136.49 -2.83
C ILE A 489 -73.02 136.19 -1.75
N GLN A 490 -72.91 137.01 -0.71
CA GLN A 490 -71.99 136.78 0.40
C GLN A 490 -72.27 135.47 1.16
N GLU A 491 -73.54 135.10 1.32
CA GLU A 491 -73.97 133.80 1.87
C GLU A 491 -73.49 132.64 0.98
N ILE A 492 -73.76 132.70 -0.33
CA ILE A 492 -73.29 131.69 -1.30
C ILE A 492 -71.76 131.58 -1.32
N ILE A 493 -71.04 132.71 -1.20
CA ILE A 493 -69.57 132.72 -1.11
C ILE A 493 -69.09 132.03 0.15
N THR A 494 -69.76 132.26 1.28
CA THR A 494 -69.44 131.60 2.56
C THR A 494 -69.63 130.09 2.45
N ASP A 495 -70.72 129.64 1.82
CA ASP A 495 -70.98 128.23 1.57
C ASP A 495 -69.91 127.61 0.64
N LEU A 496 -69.58 128.27 -0.48
CA LEU A 496 -68.53 127.81 -1.40
C LEU A 496 -67.14 127.73 -0.75
N GLN A 497 -66.83 128.66 0.16
CA GLN A 497 -65.58 128.63 0.93
C GLN A 497 -65.56 127.45 1.92
N ASN A 498 -66.69 127.13 2.54
CA ASN A 498 -66.81 125.98 3.43
C ASN A 498 -66.69 124.67 2.65
N ASP A 499 -67.39 124.53 1.52
CA ASP A 499 -67.29 123.37 0.61
C ASP A 499 -65.85 123.18 0.10
N SER A 500 -65.16 124.28 -0.24
CA SER A 500 -63.77 124.25 -0.68
C SER A 500 -62.82 123.77 0.42
N LYS A 501 -63.05 124.19 1.68
CA LYS A 501 -62.28 123.72 2.85
C LYS A 501 -62.52 122.24 3.10
N GLU A 502 -63.76 121.78 3.09
CA GLU A 502 -64.11 120.36 3.26
C GLU A 502 -63.47 119.51 2.15
N THR A 503 -63.55 119.96 0.90
CA THR A 503 -62.94 119.25 -0.24
C THR A 503 -61.40 119.18 -0.10
N LEU A 504 -60.75 120.24 0.38
CA LEU A 504 -59.30 120.22 0.66
C LEU A 504 -58.93 119.27 1.80
N GLU A 505 -59.77 119.14 2.83
CA GLU A 505 -59.59 118.16 3.90
C GLU A 505 -59.69 116.73 3.38
N VAL A 506 -60.70 116.44 2.55
CA VAL A 506 -60.84 115.15 1.85
C VAL A 506 -59.66 114.87 0.93
N MET A 507 -59.14 115.87 0.21
CA MET A 507 -57.95 115.72 -0.64
C MET A 507 -56.69 115.39 0.16
N ARG A 508 -56.48 116.04 1.32
CA ARG A 508 -55.38 115.70 2.23
C ARG A 508 -55.48 114.28 2.76
N SER A 509 -56.69 113.85 3.16
CA SER A 509 -56.91 112.47 3.58
C SER A 509 -56.62 111.49 2.43
N THR A 510 -57.04 111.82 1.21
CA THR A 510 -56.79 111.02 0.00
C THR A 510 -55.29 110.92 -0.30
N GLU A 511 -54.54 112.01 -0.16
CA GLU A 511 -53.08 112.02 -0.33
C GLU A 511 -52.38 111.07 0.65
N VAL A 512 -52.80 111.07 1.93
CA VAL A 512 -52.29 110.13 2.93
C VAL A 512 -52.58 108.68 2.52
N LEU A 513 -53.80 108.37 2.10
CA LEU A 513 -54.19 107.02 1.66
C LEU A 513 -53.39 106.56 0.42
N VAL A 514 -53.15 107.44 -0.55
CA VAL A 514 -52.34 107.12 -1.74
C VAL A 514 -50.88 106.87 -1.36
N ARG A 515 -50.33 107.63 -0.40
CA ARG A 515 -48.97 107.39 0.10
C ARG A 515 -48.86 106.03 0.81
N GLU A 516 -49.83 105.70 1.67
CA GLU A 516 -49.90 104.37 2.29
C GLU A 516 -50.00 103.26 1.24
N GLN A 517 -50.81 103.45 0.19
CA GLN A 517 -50.93 102.50 -0.91
C GLN A 517 -49.59 102.30 -1.63
N TYR A 518 -48.82 103.37 -1.88
CA TYR A 518 -47.50 103.29 -2.48
C TYR A 518 -46.51 102.49 -1.61
N GLU A 519 -46.48 102.73 -0.30
CA GLU A 519 -45.63 101.97 0.63
C GLU A 519 -45.99 100.47 0.65
N LYS A 520 -47.29 100.13 0.64
CA LYS A 520 -47.76 98.73 0.56
C LYS A 520 -47.40 98.07 -0.77
N LEU A 521 -47.46 98.81 -1.87
CA LEU A 521 -47.03 98.36 -3.20
C LEU A 521 -45.54 98.05 -3.23
N ALA A 522 -44.70 98.96 -2.72
CA ALA A 522 -43.26 98.76 -2.63
C ALA A 522 -42.92 97.52 -1.79
N ALA A 523 -43.58 97.34 -0.64
CA ALA A 523 -43.41 96.15 0.18
C ALA A 523 -43.84 94.87 -0.55
N THR A 524 -44.95 94.90 -1.29
CA THR A 524 -45.45 93.75 -2.06
C THR A 524 -44.49 93.37 -3.19
N LYS A 525 -43.92 94.36 -3.88
CA LYS A 525 -42.90 94.15 -4.91
C LYS A 525 -41.67 93.42 -4.36
N GLU A 526 -41.17 93.81 -3.19
CA GLU A 526 -40.04 93.12 -2.56
C GLU A 526 -40.40 91.67 -2.16
N ARG A 527 -41.64 91.43 -1.71
CA ARG A 527 -42.11 90.05 -1.43
C ARG A 527 -42.13 89.17 -2.67
N PHE A 528 -42.53 89.68 -3.83
CA PHE A 528 -42.47 88.90 -5.07
C PHE A 528 -41.03 88.56 -5.46
N LYS A 529 -40.08 89.48 -5.28
CA LYS A 529 -38.66 89.22 -5.49
C LYS A 529 -38.11 88.13 -4.55
N GLU A 530 -38.54 88.11 -3.29
CA GLU A 530 -38.23 87.00 -2.36
C GLU A 530 -38.79 85.66 -2.88
N VAL A 531 -40.02 85.66 -3.41
CA VAL A 531 -40.64 84.47 -4.04
C VAL A 531 -39.83 84.00 -5.25
N GLY A 532 -39.42 84.90 -6.15
CA GLY A 532 -38.57 84.58 -7.30
C GLY A 532 -37.22 83.95 -6.91
N ASN A 533 -36.60 84.46 -5.84
CA ASN A 533 -35.40 83.85 -5.25
C ASN A 533 -35.69 82.44 -4.70
N GLY A 534 -36.81 82.26 -3.99
CA GLY A 534 -37.24 80.96 -3.49
C GLY A 534 -37.43 79.92 -4.60
N ILE A 535 -38.07 80.31 -5.71
CA ILE A 535 -38.27 79.46 -6.89
C ILE A 535 -36.92 79.03 -7.48
N ASN A 536 -35.96 79.95 -7.62
CA ASN A 536 -34.63 79.64 -8.12
C ASN A 536 -33.85 78.67 -7.21
N VAL A 537 -33.98 78.83 -5.89
CA VAL A 537 -33.41 77.89 -4.92
C VAL A 537 -34.04 76.51 -5.06
N SER A 538 -35.37 76.43 -5.18
CA SER A 538 -36.08 75.16 -5.42
C SER A 538 -35.64 74.48 -6.71
N LYS A 539 -35.47 75.23 -7.81
CA LYS A 539 -34.99 74.69 -9.10
C LYS A 539 -33.61 74.06 -8.96
N ARG A 540 -32.65 74.77 -8.36
CA ARG A 540 -31.31 74.24 -8.07
C ARG A 540 -31.36 73.00 -7.17
N GLY A 541 -32.22 73.02 -6.14
CA GLY A 541 -32.42 71.86 -5.27
C GLY A 541 -32.91 70.65 -6.05
N THR A 542 -33.85 70.85 -6.97
CA THR A 542 -34.43 69.78 -7.80
C THR A 542 -33.37 69.20 -8.76
N ASP A 543 -32.51 70.03 -9.35
CA ASP A 543 -31.38 69.58 -10.18
C ASP A 543 -30.37 68.73 -9.41
N VAL A 544 -30.07 69.10 -8.16
CA VAL A 544 -29.19 68.29 -7.27
C VAL A 544 -29.82 66.93 -6.98
N ILE A 545 -31.12 66.89 -6.65
CA ILE A 545 -31.82 65.62 -6.40
C ILE A 545 -31.80 64.75 -7.67
N LYS A 546 -31.93 65.35 -8.86
CA LYS A 546 -31.83 64.64 -10.15
C LYS A 546 -30.48 63.97 -10.33
N GLY A 547 -29.40 64.71 -10.07
CA GLY A 547 -28.05 64.16 -10.11
C GLY A 547 -27.86 63.01 -9.13
N ASN A 548 -28.34 63.16 -7.89
CA ASN A 548 -28.26 62.10 -6.88
C ASN A 548 -29.04 60.85 -7.29
N ALA A 549 -30.25 61.01 -7.86
CA ALA A 549 -31.04 59.89 -8.36
C ALA A 549 -30.30 59.11 -9.46
N GLN A 550 -29.59 59.79 -10.37
CA GLN A 550 -28.77 59.15 -11.40
C GLN A 550 -27.59 58.37 -10.81
N VAL A 551 -26.93 58.93 -9.77
CA VAL A 551 -25.85 58.23 -9.06
C VAL A 551 -26.37 57.00 -8.33
N CYS A 552 -27.53 57.09 -7.67
CA CYS A 552 -28.21 55.94 -7.07
C CYS A 552 -28.55 54.88 -8.12
N ASP A 553 -29.03 55.27 -9.30
CA ASP A 553 -29.33 54.34 -10.40
C ASP A 553 -28.09 53.58 -10.89
N SER A 554 -26.99 54.30 -11.12
CA SER A 554 -25.71 53.70 -11.50
C SER A 554 -25.15 52.76 -10.42
N SER A 555 -25.32 53.13 -9.15
CA SER A 555 -24.90 52.31 -8.01
C SER A 555 -25.74 51.04 -7.94
N ARG A 556 -27.07 51.15 -8.11
CA ARG A 556 -27.99 50.00 -8.19
C ARG A 556 -27.54 49.02 -9.28
N VAL A 557 -27.22 49.51 -10.49
CA VAL A 557 -26.73 48.65 -11.59
C VAL A 557 -25.46 47.90 -11.19
N THR A 558 -24.53 48.56 -10.51
CA THR A 558 -23.31 47.89 -10.03
C THR A 558 -23.63 46.78 -9.01
N VAL A 559 -24.61 47.00 -8.13
CA VAL A 559 -25.06 45.98 -7.17
C VAL A 559 -25.71 44.80 -7.89
N VAL A 560 -26.48 45.03 -8.95
CA VAL A 560 -27.04 43.94 -9.79
C VAL A 560 -25.92 43.03 -10.32
N ASP A 561 -24.83 43.59 -10.81
CA ASP A 561 -23.69 42.80 -11.32
C ASP A 561 -23.03 41.96 -10.21
N VAL A 562 -22.89 42.53 -9.00
CA VAL A 562 -22.36 41.81 -7.84
C VAL A 562 -23.27 40.64 -7.42
N ILE A 563 -24.58 40.86 -7.41
CA ILE A 563 -25.57 39.83 -7.10
C ILE A 563 -25.57 38.70 -8.14
N SER A 564 -25.45 39.04 -9.42
CA SER A 564 -25.31 38.05 -10.50
C SER A 564 -24.06 37.17 -10.32
N ASN A 565 -22.92 37.78 -9.99
CA ASN A 565 -21.69 37.03 -9.69
C ASN A 565 -21.84 36.15 -8.44
N LEU A 566 -22.49 36.66 -7.38
CA LEU A 566 -22.78 35.87 -6.18
C LEU A 566 -23.68 34.66 -6.47
N SER A 567 -24.62 34.80 -7.41
CA SER A 567 -25.49 33.70 -7.84
C SER A 567 -24.67 32.60 -8.52
N ALA A 568 -23.78 32.97 -9.45
CA ALA A 568 -22.87 32.02 -10.10
C ALA A 568 -21.96 31.29 -9.10
N ILE A 569 -21.42 32.01 -8.10
CA ILE A 569 -20.59 31.41 -7.03
C ILE A 569 -21.41 30.43 -6.20
N SER A 570 -22.67 30.76 -5.87
CA SER A 570 -23.55 29.88 -5.11
C SER A 570 -23.83 28.57 -5.85
N GLU A 571 -24.11 28.65 -7.16
CA GLU A 571 -24.27 27.47 -8.02
C GLU A 571 -22.98 26.63 -8.13
N GLU A 572 -21.82 27.29 -8.27
CA GLU A 572 -20.53 26.60 -8.30
C GLU A 572 -20.22 25.89 -6.98
N ASN A 573 -20.55 26.51 -5.84
CA ASN A 573 -20.42 25.90 -4.53
C ASN A 573 -21.34 24.68 -4.37
N ALA A 574 -22.58 24.76 -4.86
CA ALA A 574 -23.51 23.64 -4.86
C ALA A 574 -22.98 22.47 -5.72
N ALA A 575 -22.49 22.75 -6.92
CA ALA A 575 -21.90 21.74 -7.80
C ALA A 575 -20.63 21.11 -7.18
N SER A 576 -19.74 21.94 -6.64
CA SER A 576 -18.48 21.51 -6.01
C SER A 576 -18.70 20.67 -4.76
N THR A 577 -19.68 21.04 -3.93
CA THR A 577 -20.06 20.23 -2.76
C THR A 577 -20.62 18.89 -3.19
N GLN A 578 -21.44 18.82 -4.23
CA GLN A 578 -21.99 17.56 -4.73
C GLN A 578 -20.93 16.62 -5.32
N GLN A 579 -19.95 17.18 -6.04
CA GLN A 579 -18.77 16.42 -6.51
C GLN A 579 -17.91 15.93 -5.32
N THR A 580 -17.71 16.78 -4.32
CA THR A 580 -16.94 16.43 -3.12
C THR A 580 -17.64 15.33 -2.34
N THR A 581 -18.95 15.41 -2.12
CA THR A 581 -19.75 14.35 -1.50
C THR A 581 -19.60 13.01 -2.23
N SER A 582 -19.61 13.03 -3.56
CA SER A 582 -19.39 11.82 -4.38
C SER A 582 -17.98 11.25 -4.16
N SER A 583 -16.97 12.11 -4.14
CA SER A 583 -15.57 11.73 -3.86
C SER A 583 -15.42 11.18 -2.43
N MET A 584 -16.15 11.73 -1.46
CA MET A 584 -16.18 11.23 -0.08
C MET A 584 -16.79 9.85 0.03
N GLN A 585 -17.80 9.52 -0.78
CA GLN A 585 -18.36 8.16 -0.82
C GLN A 585 -17.34 7.14 -1.35
N GLU A 586 -16.58 7.50 -2.37
CA GLU A 586 -15.51 6.65 -2.93
C GLU A 586 -14.32 6.52 -1.96
N LEU A 587 -13.94 7.61 -1.30
CA LEU A 587 -12.91 7.60 -0.26
C LEU A 587 -13.30 6.67 0.90
N ASN A 588 -14.54 6.76 1.39
CA ASN A 588 -15.05 5.87 2.43
C ASN A 588 -15.05 4.39 1.99
N ALA A 589 -15.36 4.09 0.72
CA ALA A 589 -15.25 2.73 0.19
C ALA A 589 -13.79 2.24 0.22
N THR A 590 -12.85 3.09 -0.17
CA THR A 590 -11.41 2.81 -0.17
C THR A 590 -10.88 2.57 1.25
N ILE A 591 -11.29 3.39 2.22
CA ILE A 591 -10.93 3.23 3.64
C ILE A 591 -11.39 1.87 4.18
N ASN A 592 -12.61 1.44 3.83
CA ASN A 592 -13.11 0.12 4.23
C ASN A 592 -12.28 -1.03 3.64
N ILE A 593 -11.88 -0.91 2.36
CA ILE A 593 -10.98 -1.88 1.71
C ILE A 593 -9.60 -1.90 2.41
N LEU A 594 -9.11 -0.73 2.83
CA LEU A 594 -7.83 -0.62 3.54
C LEU A 594 -7.89 -1.34 4.90
N ALA A 595 -8.97 -1.15 5.66
CA ALA A 595 -9.19 -1.84 6.93
C ALA A 595 -9.32 -3.36 6.73
N GLU A 596 -10.02 -3.82 5.70
CA GLU A 596 -10.11 -5.25 5.36
C GLU A 596 -8.73 -5.83 4.97
N THR A 597 -7.94 -5.07 4.21
CA THR A 597 -6.59 -5.46 3.81
C THR A 597 -5.66 -5.55 5.02
N ALA A 598 -5.75 -4.60 5.95
CA ALA A 598 -5.00 -4.62 7.21
C ALA A 598 -5.32 -5.86 8.04
N ALA A 599 -6.61 -6.20 8.17
CA ALA A 599 -7.05 -7.42 8.85
C ALA A 599 -6.48 -8.68 8.19
N LYS A 600 -6.44 -8.72 6.85
CA LYS A 600 -5.87 -9.85 6.10
C LYS A 600 -4.36 -9.97 6.23
N VAL A 601 -3.64 -8.86 6.24
CA VAL A 601 -2.19 -8.81 6.51
C VAL A 601 -1.89 -9.36 7.91
N LYS A 602 -2.70 -8.97 8.90
CA LYS A 602 -2.61 -9.49 10.27
C LYS A 602 -2.86 -10.99 10.33
N GLU A 603 -3.89 -11.49 9.65
CA GLU A 603 -4.18 -12.92 9.55
C GLU A 603 -2.99 -13.70 8.95
N VAL A 604 -2.37 -13.20 7.89
CA VAL A 604 -1.19 -13.82 7.27
C VAL A 604 0.01 -13.81 8.22
N SER A 605 0.27 -12.70 8.91
CA SER A 605 1.30 -12.59 9.95
C SER A 605 1.08 -13.62 11.06
N ASP A 606 -0.15 -13.73 11.57
CA ASP A 606 -0.50 -14.67 12.63
C ASP A 606 -0.34 -16.13 12.17
N GLN A 607 -0.73 -16.44 10.93
CA GLN A 607 -0.55 -17.77 10.36
C GLN A 607 0.92 -18.13 10.16
N LEU A 608 1.76 -17.18 9.69
CA LEU A 608 3.21 -17.37 9.59
C LEU A 608 3.81 -17.65 10.98
N ASN A 609 3.46 -16.83 11.97
CA ASN A 609 3.88 -17.03 13.36
C ASN A 609 3.45 -18.39 13.92
N GLU A 610 2.25 -18.86 13.58
CA GLU A 610 1.79 -20.19 13.97
C GLU A 610 2.56 -21.31 13.27
N ASP A 611 2.82 -21.19 11.97
CA ASP A 611 3.57 -22.19 11.21
C ASP A 611 5.03 -22.29 11.69
N MET A 612 5.63 -21.17 12.10
CA MET A 612 6.98 -21.16 12.66
C MET A 612 7.08 -21.85 14.03
N LYS A 613 6.00 -22.00 14.79
CA LYS A 613 6.01 -22.78 16.05
C LYS A 613 6.33 -24.26 15.83
N TYR A 614 6.22 -24.76 14.60
CA TYR A 614 6.71 -26.09 14.24
C TYR A 614 8.23 -26.20 14.48
N PHE A 615 8.98 -25.13 14.19
CA PHE A 615 10.41 -25.07 14.39
C PHE A 615 10.73 -24.65 15.82
N LYS A 616 11.48 -25.49 16.53
CA LYS A 616 12.10 -25.14 17.81
C LYS A 616 13.45 -24.54 17.53
N MET A 617 13.61 -23.26 17.85
CA MET A 617 14.87 -22.54 17.69
C MET A 617 15.64 -22.43 19.00
#